data_AF-A0A537FV56-F1
#
_entry.id   AF-A0A537FV56-F1
#
_cell.length_a   1.000
_cell.length_b   1.000
_cell.length_c   1.000
_cell.angle_alpha   90.00
_cell.angle_beta   90.00
_cell.angle_gamma   90.00
#
_symmetry.space_group_name_H-M   'P 1'
#
loop_
_entity.id
_entity.type
_entity.pdbx_description
1 polymer ?
#
loop_
_entity_poly.entity_id
_entity_poly.type
_entity_poly.pdbx_seq_one_letter_code
_entity_poly.pdbx_strand_id
1 'polypeptide(L)'
;YSAKYASGFYGPFRDAVGSAKNLGKGDKKTYQMDPANSDEALWEVGLDLAEGADMVMVKPGLPYLDILRRVKDEFKAPTFVYQVSGEYSMLRAAIANGWLPESCVMEALLAFKRAGADGILTYFALDAAKALK
;
A
#
# COMPACT_ATOMS: atom_id res chain seq x y z
N TYR A 1 -5.43 8.18 5.60
CA TYR A 1 -4.17 7.68 5.00
C TYR A 1 -3.09 8.12 5.94
N SER A 2 -2.84 7.33 6.97
CA SER A 2 -2.05 7.75 8.12
C SER A 2 -0.56 7.62 7.81
N ALA A 3 -0.06 6.40 7.66
CA ALA A 3 1.32 6.15 7.30
C ALA A 3 1.50 6.10 5.77
N LYS A 4 1.72 7.27 5.15
CA LYS A 4 1.89 7.41 3.70
C LYS A 4 3.29 7.88 3.33
N TYR A 5 4.06 6.98 2.73
CA TYR A 5 5.47 7.20 2.41
C TYR A 5 5.73 7.90 1.08
N ALA A 6 6.84 8.63 1.02
CA ALA A 6 7.40 9.27 -0.17
C ALA A 6 8.02 8.22 -1.11
N SER A 7 7.16 7.48 -1.81
CA SER A 7 7.55 6.25 -2.52
C SER A 7 7.73 6.42 -4.03
N GLY A 8 8.69 5.67 -4.59
CA GLY A 8 8.86 5.46 -6.03
C GLY A 8 7.78 4.57 -6.68
N PHE A 9 6.98 3.84 -5.89
CA PHE A 9 5.96 2.91 -6.40
C PHE A 9 4.69 3.60 -6.95
N TYR A 10 4.62 4.93 -6.94
CA TYR A 10 3.43 5.68 -7.39
C TYR A 10 3.44 6.07 -8.88
N GLY A 11 4.52 5.79 -9.61
CA GLY A 11 4.67 6.18 -11.03
C GLY A 11 3.46 5.85 -11.89
N PRO A 12 3.06 4.56 -12.00
CA PRO A 12 1.95 4.18 -12.88
C PRO A 12 0.60 4.82 -12.53
N PHE A 13 0.35 5.11 -11.24
CA PHE A 13 -0.85 5.84 -10.83
C PHE A 13 -0.81 7.28 -11.32
N ARG A 14 0.35 7.95 -11.23
CA ARG A 14 0.50 9.34 -11.67
C ARG A 14 0.19 9.48 -13.17
N ASP A 15 0.56 8.50 -13.96
CA ASP A 15 0.22 8.42 -15.39
C ASP A 15 -1.28 8.19 -15.59
N ALA A 16 -1.85 7.22 -14.87
CA ALA A 16 -3.27 6.88 -14.97
C ALA A 16 -4.22 8.05 -14.66
N VAL A 17 -3.85 8.92 -13.71
CA VAL A 17 -4.64 10.13 -13.36
C VAL A 17 -4.14 11.41 -14.04
N GLY A 18 -3.18 11.31 -14.97
CA GLY A 18 -2.64 12.45 -15.74
C GLY A 18 -1.81 13.46 -14.94
N SER A 19 -1.52 13.18 -13.66
CA SER A 19 -0.79 14.06 -12.75
C SER A 19 0.74 14.07 -12.95
N ALA A 20 1.29 13.11 -13.70
CA ALA A 20 2.73 12.98 -13.88
C ALA A 20 3.38 14.24 -14.48
N LYS A 21 2.75 14.85 -15.50
CA LYS A 21 3.24 16.09 -16.13
C LYS A 21 3.19 17.29 -15.19
N ASN A 22 2.12 17.41 -14.40
CA ASN A 22 1.97 18.48 -13.41
C ASN A 22 2.99 18.38 -12.28
N LEU A 23 3.31 17.16 -11.84
CA LEU A 23 4.31 16.94 -10.80
C LEU A 23 5.74 17.16 -11.33
N GLY A 24 6.00 16.79 -12.59
CA GLY A 24 7.31 16.96 -13.22
C GLY A 24 8.42 16.26 -12.44
N LYS A 25 9.47 17.01 -12.08
CA LYS A 25 10.59 16.54 -11.22
C LYS A 25 10.37 16.81 -9.73
N GLY A 26 9.21 17.33 -9.35
CA GLY A 26 8.88 17.62 -7.96
C GLY A 26 8.74 16.35 -7.12
N ASP A 27 9.01 16.48 -5.83
CA ASP A 27 8.82 15.41 -4.86
C ASP A 27 7.79 15.79 -3.79
N LYS A 28 7.54 14.85 -2.89
CA LYS A 28 6.55 14.98 -1.82
C LYS A 28 7.18 14.74 -0.44
N LYS A 29 8.51 14.84 -0.35
CA LYS A 29 9.27 14.44 0.85
C LYS A 29 9.03 15.34 2.06
N THR A 30 8.44 16.52 1.85
CA THR A 30 8.14 17.48 2.92
C THR A 30 6.84 17.19 3.66
N TYR A 31 6.04 16.22 3.20
CA TYR A 31 4.76 15.85 3.84
C TYR A 31 4.39 14.37 3.69
N GLN A 32 5.04 13.62 2.81
CA GLN A 32 4.99 12.17 2.82
C GLN A 32 6.18 11.66 3.63
N MET A 33 5.94 10.64 4.43
CA MET A 33 6.92 10.07 5.35
C MET A 33 8.16 9.57 4.62
N ASP A 34 9.32 9.64 5.28
CA ASP A 34 10.55 9.05 4.78
C ASP A 34 10.43 7.51 4.80
N PRO A 35 10.68 6.80 3.67
CA PRO A 35 10.74 5.34 3.64
C PRO A 35 11.60 4.67 4.71
N ALA A 36 12.58 5.36 5.28
CA ALA A 36 13.44 4.83 6.34
C ALA A 36 12.75 4.77 7.72
N ASN A 37 11.66 5.51 7.92
CA ASN A 37 11.08 5.72 9.24
C ASN A 37 10.01 4.66 9.56
N SER A 38 10.20 3.91 10.65
CA SER A 38 9.21 2.95 11.12
C SER A 38 8.44 3.45 12.35
N ASP A 39 9.13 4.09 13.31
CA ASP A 39 8.51 4.58 14.55
C ASP A 39 7.56 5.77 14.31
N GLU A 40 7.90 6.65 13.37
CA GLU A 40 7.06 7.78 12.95
C GLU A 40 5.66 7.32 12.52
N ALA A 41 5.54 6.13 11.92
CA ALA A 41 4.26 5.58 11.49
C ALA A 41 3.29 5.34 12.65
N LEU A 42 3.81 4.98 13.83
CA LEU A 42 3.00 4.79 15.02
C LEU A 42 2.51 6.14 15.56
N TRP A 43 3.32 7.19 15.45
CA TRP A 43 2.89 8.54 15.84
C TRP A 43 1.78 9.05 14.90
N GLU A 44 1.99 8.97 13.59
CA GLU A 44 0.99 9.40 12.58
C GLU A 44 -0.35 8.66 12.76
N VAL A 45 -0.31 7.34 12.96
CA VAL A 45 -1.52 6.55 13.21
C VAL A 45 -2.17 6.92 14.54
N GLY A 46 -1.38 7.09 15.60
CA GLY A 46 -1.91 7.48 16.91
C GLY A 46 -2.62 8.84 16.88
N LEU A 47 -2.06 9.80 16.14
CA LEU A 47 -2.66 11.12 15.92
C LEU A 47 -3.98 11.01 15.15
N ASP A 48 -4.00 10.31 14.00
CA ASP A 48 -5.22 10.10 13.21
C ASP A 48 -6.35 9.46 14.04
N LEU A 49 -6.02 8.47 14.88
CA LEU A 49 -6.98 7.82 15.76
C LEU A 49 -7.51 8.77 16.84
N ALA A 50 -6.64 9.60 17.44
CA ALA A 50 -7.03 10.61 18.41
C ALA A 50 -7.92 11.70 17.78
N GLU A 51 -7.72 12.00 16.50
CA GLU A 51 -8.57 12.89 15.70
C GLU A 51 -9.90 12.24 15.27
N GLY A 52 -10.09 10.95 15.54
CA GLY A 52 -11.37 10.25 15.33
C GLY A 52 -11.45 9.45 14.04
N ALA A 53 -10.33 9.04 13.44
CA ALA A 53 -10.34 8.15 12.28
C ALA A 53 -10.95 6.78 12.63
N ASP A 54 -12.01 6.37 11.93
CA ASP A 54 -12.59 5.01 12.07
C ASP A 54 -11.66 3.91 11.51
N MET A 55 -10.80 4.28 10.56
CA MET A 55 -9.91 3.38 9.84
C MET A 55 -8.60 4.10 9.54
N VAL A 56 -7.49 3.38 9.70
CA VAL A 56 -6.14 3.87 9.38
C VAL A 56 -5.55 3.08 8.23
N MET A 57 -4.57 3.65 7.52
CA MET A 57 -4.04 3.00 6.32
C MET A 57 -2.53 3.20 6.14
N VAL A 58 -1.84 2.11 5.79
CA VAL A 58 -0.45 2.11 5.33
C VAL A 58 -0.38 2.15 3.80
N LYS A 59 0.49 3.00 3.25
CA LYS A 59 0.73 3.12 1.81
C LYS A 59 2.18 3.50 1.51
N PRO A 60 2.90 2.81 0.60
CA PRO A 60 2.53 1.61 -0.16
C PRO A 60 2.28 0.35 0.68
N GLY A 61 1.92 -0.75 0.01
CA GLY A 61 1.59 -2.01 0.67
C GLY A 61 2.79 -2.92 0.85
N LEU A 62 3.14 -3.67 -0.20
CA LEU A 62 4.09 -4.78 -0.14
C LEU A 62 5.47 -4.39 0.44
N PRO A 63 6.04 -3.21 0.14
CA PRO A 63 7.32 -2.79 0.73
C PRO A 63 7.25 -2.38 2.20
N TYR A 64 6.04 -2.31 2.80
CA TYR A 64 5.79 -1.79 4.16
C TYR A 64 4.91 -2.73 4.98
N LEU A 65 5.02 -4.05 4.74
CA LEU A 65 4.28 -5.07 5.50
C LEU A 65 4.67 -5.08 6.99
N ASP A 66 5.91 -4.73 7.31
CA ASP A 66 6.41 -4.52 8.66
C ASP A 66 5.66 -3.37 9.35
N ILE A 67 5.45 -2.25 8.66
CA ILE A 67 4.68 -1.12 9.18
C ILE A 67 3.23 -1.51 9.42
N LEU A 68 2.60 -2.18 8.44
CA LEU A 68 1.25 -2.71 8.58
C LEU A 68 1.11 -3.61 9.81
N ARG A 69 2.12 -4.47 10.04
CA ARG A 69 2.16 -5.35 11.21
C ARG A 69 2.27 -4.58 12.51
N ARG A 70 3.19 -3.61 12.60
CA ARG A 70 3.38 -2.78 13.80
C ARG A 70 2.11 -1.98 14.12
N VAL A 71 1.50 -1.36 13.12
CA VAL A 71 0.25 -0.59 13.28
C VAL A 71 -0.89 -1.48 13.79
N LYS A 72 -1.09 -2.65 13.18
CA LYS A 72 -2.12 -3.58 13.65
C LYS A 72 -1.82 -4.06 15.07
N ASP A 73 -0.56 -4.33 15.40
CA ASP A 73 -0.18 -4.82 16.72
C ASP A 73 -0.37 -3.79 17.83
N GLU A 74 0.01 -2.54 17.59
CA GLU A 74 -0.06 -1.46 18.58
C GLU A 74 -1.50 -1.02 18.83
N PHE A 75 -2.23 -0.68 17.77
CA PHE A 75 -3.51 0.03 17.92
C PHE A 75 -4.74 -0.88 17.92
N LYS A 76 -4.62 -2.12 17.41
CA LYS A 76 -5.73 -3.07 17.21
C LYS A 76 -6.94 -2.50 16.44
N ALA A 77 -6.82 -1.32 15.84
CA ALA A 77 -7.87 -0.63 15.11
C ALA A 77 -8.09 -1.24 13.71
N PRO A 78 -9.21 -0.92 13.02
CA PRO A 78 -9.40 -1.24 11.61
C PRO A 78 -8.24 -0.68 10.77
N THR A 79 -7.42 -1.59 10.23
CA THR A 79 -6.16 -1.27 9.56
C THR A 79 -6.24 -1.70 8.11
N PHE A 80 -6.12 -0.74 7.21
CA PHE A 80 -6.14 -0.96 5.76
C PHE A 80 -4.73 -0.83 5.18
N VAL A 81 -4.57 -1.37 3.98
CA VAL A 81 -3.35 -1.21 3.20
C VAL A 81 -3.69 -0.98 1.74
N TYR A 82 -2.85 -0.22 1.04
CA TYR A 82 -2.98 -0.03 -0.40
C TYR A 82 -1.84 -0.74 -1.13
N GLN A 83 -2.15 -1.83 -1.84
CA GLN A 83 -1.28 -2.41 -2.87
C GLN A 83 -1.27 -1.48 -4.09
N VAL A 84 -0.26 -0.62 -4.19
CA VAL A 84 -0.30 0.52 -5.11
C VAL A 84 -0.01 0.15 -6.55
N SER A 85 -0.13 1.13 -7.44
CA SER A 85 -0.01 0.96 -8.88
C SER A 85 1.32 0.35 -9.32
N GLY A 86 2.44 0.73 -8.70
CA GLY A 86 3.74 0.14 -8.99
C GLY A 86 3.82 -1.34 -8.62
N GLU A 87 3.21 -1.73 -7.51
CA GLU A 87 3.13 -3.14 -7.09
C GLU A 87 2.28 -3.95 -8.08
N TYR A 88 1.13 -3.41 -8.49
CA TYR A 88 0.28 -4.01 -9.54
C TYR A 88 1.04 -4.16 -10.87
N SER A 89 1.63 -3.08 -11.37
CA SER A 89 2.34 -3.09 -12.65
C SER A 89 3.55 -4.02 -12.63
N MET A 90 4.27 -4.11 -11.52
CA MET A 90 5.40 -5.01 -11.35
C MET A 90 4.96 -6.48 -11.48
N LEU A 91 3.91 -6.89 -10.76
CA LEU A 91 3.39 -8.25 -10.84
C LEU A 91 2.81 -8.56 -12.22
N ARG A 92 2.00 -7.66 -12.79
CA ARG A 92 1.44 -7.85 -14.14
C ARG A 92 2.53 -7.99 -15.21
N ALA A 93 3.58 -7.18 -15.14
CA ALA A 93 4.69 -7.26 -16.10
C ALA A 93 5.44 -8.60 -15.96
N ALA A 94 5.76 -9.02 -14.74
CA ALA A 94 6.44 -10.30 -14.50
C ALA A 94 5.61 -11.49 -14.98
N ILE A 95 4.30 -11.47 -14.74
CA ILE A 95 3.36 -12.50 -15.20
C ILE A 95 3.25 -12.52 -16.72
N ALA A 96 3.07 -11.35 -17.36
CA ALA A 96 2.97 -11.24 -18.82
C ALA A 96 4.24 -11.74 -19.53
N ASN A 97 5.40 -11.59 -18.89
CA ASN A 97 6.68 -12.10 -19.39
C ASN A 97 6.93 -13.58 -19.04
N GLY A 98 6.02 -14.24 -18.33
CA GLY A 98 6.18 -15.64 -17.90
C GLY A 98 7.22 -15.87 -16.80
N TRP A 99 7.64 -14.83 -16.09
CA TRP A 99 8.63 -14.92 -15.00
C TRP A 99 7.99 -15.39 -13.69
N LEU A 100 6.72 -15.06 -13.49
CA LEU A 100 5.93 -15.47 -12.32
C LEU A 100 4.59 -16.04 -12.77
N PRO A 101 4.02 -17.00 -12.01
CA PRO A 101 2.66 -17.49 -12.24
C PRO A 101 1.59 -16.49 -11.74
N GLU A 102 0.38 -16.59 -12.29
CA GLU A 102 -0.79 -15.77 -11.86
C GLU A 102 -1.09 -15.93 -10.36
N SER A 103 -0.77 -17.10 -9.78
CA SER A 103 -0.98 -17.40 -8.35
C SER A 103 -0.23 -16.46 -7.41
N CYS A 104 0.87 -15.83 -7.86
CA CYS A 104 1.60 -14.84 -7.07
C CYS A 104 0.74 -13.61 -6.71
N VAL A 105 -0.31 -13.30 -7.47
CA VAL A 105 -1.26 -12.24 -7.11
C VAL A 105 -1.97 -12.57 -5.80
N MET A 106 -2.52 -13.78 -5.69
CA MET A 106 -3.21 -14.21 -4.47
C MET A 106 -2.25 -14.36 -3.28
N GLU A 107 -1.01 -14.79 -3.53
CA GLU A 107 0.03 -14.85 -2.50
C GLU A 107 0.38 -13.46 -1.95
N ALA A 108 0.52 -12.45 -2.82
CA ALA A 108 0.75 -11.08 -2.40
C ALA A 108 -0.41 -10.53 -1.58
N LEU A 109 -1.67 -10.82 -1.96
CA LEU A 109 -2.84 -10.42 -1.20
C LEU A 109 -2.93 -11.12 0.16
N LEU A 110 -2.57 -12.40 0.21
CA LEU A 110 -2.48 -13.16 1.47
C LEU A 110 -1.42 -12.57 2.41
N ALA A 111 -0.30 -12.07 1.89
CA ALA A 111 0.73 -11.41 2.70
C ALA A 111 0.18 -10.20 3.47
N PHE A 112 -0.71 -9.40 2.86
CA PHE A 112 -1.37 -8.30 3.56
C PHE A 112 -2.29 -8.79 4.69
N LYS A 113 -3.08 -9.84 4.44
CA LYS A 113 -3.93 -10.43 5.48
C LYS A 113 -3.09 -10.99 6.63
N ARG A 114 -1.99 -11.67 6.34
CA ARG A 114 -1.03 -12.19 7.33
C ARG A 114 -0.36 -11.07 8.14
N ALA A 115 -0.03 -9.96 7.49
CA ALA A 115 0.55 -8.79 8.15
C ALA A 115 -0.48 -8.02 9.00
N GLY A 116 -1.77 -8.30 8.86
CA GLY A 116 -2.82 -7.75 9.73
C GLY A 116 -3.76 -6.75 9.06
N ALA A 117 -3.77 -6.63 7.73
CA ALA A 117 -4.76 -5.80 7.05
C ALA A 117 -6.17 -6.39 7.18
N ASP A 118 -7.15 -5.56 7.55
CA ASP A 118 -8.57 -5.91 7.50
C ASP A 118 -9.10 -5.77 6.07
N GLY A 119 -8.72 -4.69 5.39
CA GLY A 119 -9.05 -4.42 3.99
C GLY A 119 -7.82 -4.06 3.15
N ILE A 120 -7.87 -4.42 1.86
CA ILE A 120 -6.79 -4.19 0.90
C ILE A 120 -7.36 -3.39 -0.27
N LEU A 121 -6.84 -2.18 -0.50
CA LEU A 121 -7.08 -1.46 -1.74
C LEU A 121 -6.12 -2.01 -2.79
N THR A 122 -6.67 -2.67 -3.81
CA THR A 122 -5.89 -3.33 -4.85
C THR A 122 -6.57 -3.22 -6.22
N TYR A 123 -5.76 -3.03 -7.25
CA TYR A 123 -6.20 -3.10 -8.66
C TYR A 123 -6.54 -4.54 -9.10
N PHE A 124 -6.07 -5.55 -8.36
CA PHE A 124 -6.41 -6.96 -8.59
C PHE A 124 -7.75 -7.38 -7.95
N ALA A 125 -8.52 -6.46 -7.36
CA ALA A 125 -9.72 -6.81 -6.60
C ALA A 125 -10.71 -7.70 -7.37
N LEU A 126 -10.95 -7.40 -8.65
CA LEU A 126 -11.86 -8.20 -9.48
C LEU A 126 -11.27 -9.56 -9.86
N ASP A 127 -9.95 -9.66 -10.03
CA ASP A 127 -9.30 -10.93 -10.37
C ASP A 127 -9.25 -11.85 -9.14
N ALA A 128 -8.90 -11.30 -7.97
CA ALA A 128 -8.95 -12.01 -6.70
C ALA A 128 -10.36 -12.48 -6.35
N ALA A 129 -11.38 -11.64 -6.58
CA ALA A 129 -12.77 -12.01 -6.36
C ALA A 129 -13.23 -13.16 -7.27
N LYS A 130 -12.69 -13.29 -8.49
CA LYS A 130 -12.95 -14.45 -9.36
C LYS A 130 -12.23 -15.70 -8.87
N ALA A 131 -10.99 -15.57 -8.40
CA ALA A 131 -10.18 -16.68 -7.92
C ALA A 131 -10.69 -17.28 -6.58
N LEU A 132 -11.44 -16.50 -5.79
CA LEU A 132 -12.03 -16.93 -4.52
C LEU A 132 -13.44 -17.51 -4.65
N LYS A 133 -14.06 -17.43 -5.83
CA LYS A 133 -15.36 -18.05 -6.11
C LYS A 133 -15.19 -19.50 -6.51
#